data_AF-A0A6L7KI41-F1
#
_entry.id   AF-A0A6L7KI41-F1
#
_cell.length_a   1.000
_cell.length_b   1.000
_cell.length_c   1.000
_cell.angle_alpha   90.00
_cell.angle_beta   90.00
_cell.angle_gamma   90.00
#
_symmetry.space_group_name_H-M   'P 1'
#
loop_
_entity.id
_entity.type
_entity.pdbx_description
1 polymer ?
#
loop_
_entity_poly.entity_id
_entity_poly.type
_entity_poly.pdbx_seq_one_letter_code
_entity_poly.pdbx_strand_id
1 'polypeptide(L)'
;MHAEIASRREEIAELCRSHGVNRLEVFGSAARGTDFDPVTSDVDFLVEYESQDLGPFLRRHFALQGDLAAVLGREVDLVMALPDNKYLRASVNQCREVVYDARGVESDPGCQPGPTAASDVSPCMKRDPRVYLEEAQRAAGKIMDYVEGIDLDGFLASDLLQRAVERQLTTFGAALAGLEENSPELAERIPDLTESVRCGNLLVREYDSTDPERIWKVALQVLPEQRRVLLSVLSELNRED
;
A
#
# COMPACT_ATOMS: atom_id res chain seq x y z
N MET A 1 10.85 20.67 5.92
CA MET A 1 9.94 19.88 6.78
C MET A 1 8.80 20.73 7.29
N HIS A 2 7.56 20.25 7.15
CA HIS A 2 6.36 20.89 7.69
C HIS A 2 6.41 21.00 9.23
N ALA A 3 5.87 22.10 9.78
CA ALA A 3 5.94 22.40 11.22
C ALA A 3 5.26 21.35 12.12
N GLU A 4 4.28 20.60 11.58
CA GLU A 4 3.62 19.51 12.30
C GLU A 4 4.51 18.27 12.44
N ILE A 5 5.29 17.93 11.40
CA ILE A 5 6.24 16.81 11.45
C ILE A 5 7.41 17.16 12.38
N ALA A 6 7.88 18.42 12.31
CA ALA A 6 8.91 18.92 13.20
C ALA A 6 8.49 18.91 14.68
N SER A 7 7.23 19.27 14.97
CA SER A 7 6.73 19.34 16.35
C SER A 7 6.39 17.96 16.95
N ARG A 8 6.06 16.96 16.13
CA ARG A 8 5.77 15.58 16.57
C ARG A 8 6.93 14.61 16.34
N ARG A 9 8.13 15.13 16.08
CA ARG A 9 9.30 14.32 15.69
C ARG A 9 9.69 13.27 16.74
N GLU A 10 9.56 13.59 18.02
CA GLU A 10 9.88 12.64 19.10
C GLU A 10 8.87 11.49 19.17
N GLU A 11 7.58 11.77 18.95
CA GLU A 11 6.52 10.75 18.89
C GLU A 11 6.71 9.83 17.67
N ILE A 12 7.04 10.42 16.50
CA ILE A 12 7.36 9.68 15.28
C ILE A 12 8.60 8.80 15.49
N ALA A 13 9.63 9.31 16.18
CA ALA A 13 10.83 8.54 16.48
C ALA A 13 10.55 7.33 17.39
N GLU A 14 9.62 7.45 18.33
CA GLU A 14 9.21 6.35 19.19
C GLU A 14 8.45 5.27 18.40
N LEU A 15 7.55 5.67 17.50
CA LEU A 15 6.90 4.75 16.56
C LEU A 15 7.92 4.04 15.66
N CYS A 16 8.90 4.77 15.14
CA CYS A 16 9.96 4.18 14.33
C CYS A 16 10.73 3.10 15.10
N ARG A 17 11.05 3.35 16.37
CA ARG A 17 11.71 2.36 17.24
C ARG A 17 10.84 1.13 17.49
N SER A 18 9.56 1.33 17.81
CA SER A 18 8.64 0.22 18.14
C SER A 18 8.34 -0.68 16.93
N HIS A 19 8.35 -0.12 15.72
CA HIS A 19 8.10 -0.84 14.47
C HIS A 19 9.37 -1.38 13.78
N GLY A 20 10.56 -1.17 14.36
CA GLY A 20 11.82 -1.67 13.80
C GLY A 20 12.27 -0.94 12.52
N VAL A 21 11.96 0.36 12.44
CA VAL A 21 12.43 1.25 11.37
C VAL A 21 13.88 1.61 11.62
N ASN A 22 14.72 1.45 10.59
CA ASN A 22 16.10 1.92 10.58
C ASN A 22 16.18 3.39 10.17
N ARG A 23 15.38 3.80 9.17
CA ARG A 23 15.39 5.16 8.62
C ARG A 23 14.00 5.57 8.13
N LEU A 24 13.62 6.81 8.42
CA LEU A 24 12.38 7.42 7.93
C LEU A 24 12.68 8.81 7.37
N GLU A 25 12.28 9.05 6.13
CA GLU A 25 12.40 10.35 5.48
C GLU A 25 11.05 10.81 4.97
N VAL A 26 10.76 12.09 5.18
CA VAL A 26 9.62 12.72 4.49
C VAL A 26 10.08 13.15 3.10
N PHE A 27 9.23 12.96 2.10
CA PHE A 27 9.43 13.53 0.78
C PHE A 27 8.15 14.20 0.25
N GLY A 28 8.18 14.66 -1.00
CA GLY A 28 7.00 15.23 -1.62
C GLY A 28 6.59 16.59 -1.07
N SER A 29 5.28 16.87 -1.06
CA SER A 29 4.69 18.14 -0.63
C SER A 29 4.96 18.43 0.86
N ALA A 30 4.96 17.39 1.70
CA ALA A 30 5.20 17.47 3.14
C ALA A 30 6.65 17.84 3.52
N ALA A 31 7.62 17.51 2.66
CA ALA A 31 9.00 17.98 2.82
C ALA A 31 9.15 19.47 2.50
N ARG A 32 8.43 19.95 1.46
CA ARG A 32 8.55 21.31 0.90
C ARG A 32 7.86 22.39 1.71
N GLY A 33 6.82 22.07 2.49
CA GLY A 33 6.14 23.00 3.42
C GLY A 33 5.37 24.17 2.79
N THR A 34 5.64 24.56 1.54
CA THR A 34 4.97 25.65 0.82
C THR A 34 3.74 25.22 0.03
N ASP A 35 3.65 23.93 -0.33
CA ASP A 35 2.59 23.36 -1.17
C ASP A 35 1.71 22.36 -0.39
N PHE A 36 1.89 22.31 0.94
CA PHE A 36 1.20 21.39 1.82
C PHE A 36 -0.11 22.01 2.28
N ASP A 37 -1.22 21.52 1.75
CA ASP A 37 -2.55 21.86 2.25
C ASP A 37 -2.76 21.11 3.58
N PRO A 38 -2.89 21.81 4.72
CA PRO A 38 -3.08 21.17 6.01
C PRO A 38 -4.37 20.34 6.09
N VAL A 39 -5.33 20.55 5.19
CA VAL A 39 -6.63 19.89 5.18
C VAL A 39 -6.68 18.69 4.23
N THR A 40 -5.99 18.77 3.08
CA THR A 40 -6.17 17.79 2.00
C THR A 40 -4.90 17.03 1.62
N SER A 41 -3.71 17.51 1.97
CA SER A 41 -2.45 16.87 1.59
C SER A 41 -2.12 15.70 2.51
N ASP A 42 -1.85 14.57 1.88
CA ASP A 42 -1.19 13.40 2.45
C ASP A 42 0.30 13.69 2.73
N VAL A 43 0.89 12.87 3.60
CA VAL A 43 2.32 12.95 3.92
C VAL A 43 3.02 11.72 3.37
N ASP A 44 3.93 11.93 2.43
CA ASP A 44 4.75 10.85 1.86
C ASP A 44 6.00 10.59 2.72
N PHE A 45 6.17 9.36 3.17
CA PHE A 45 7.38 8.89 3.83
C PHE A 45 8.06 7.76 3.08
N LEU A 46 9.38 7.81 3.02
CA LEU A 46 10.22 6.70 2.61
C LEU A 46 10.74 6.02 3.87
N VAL A 47 10.49 4.72 3.99
CA VAL A 47 10.86 3.92 5.15
C VAL A 47 11.86 2.83 4.78
N GLU A 48 12.88 2.69 5.61
CA GLU A 48 13.81 1.57 5.58
C GLU A 48 13.68 0.82 6.91
N TYR A 49 13.38 -0.47 6.86
CA TYR A 49 13.29 -1.33 8.04
C TYR A 49 14.62 -2.01 8.35
N GLU A 50 14.82 -2.38 9.63
CA GLU A 50 15.96 -3.18 10.07
C GLU A 50 15.90 -4.62 9.51
N SER A 51 14.68 -5.18 9.40
CA SER A 51 14.42 -6.51 8.86
C SER A 51 13.50 -6.43 7.64
N GLN A 52 13.76 -7.27 6.64
CA GLN A 52 12.89 -7.46 5.48
C GLN A 52 11.65 -8.31 5.79
N ASP A 53 11.62 -8.99 6.94
CA ASP A 53 10.42 -9.65 7.43
C ASP A 53 9.50 -8.63 8.10
N LEU A 54 8.47 -8.19 7.37
CA LEU A 54 7.45 -7.25 7.85
C LEU A 54 6.16 -7.96 8.31
N GLY A 55 6.19 -9.29 8.40
CA GLY A 55 5.03 -10.11 8.68
C GLY A 55 4.13 -10.34 7.45
N PRO A 56 3.06 -11.15 7.59
CA PRO A 56 2.06 -11.36 6.54
C PRO A 56 1.48 -10.02 6.08
N PHE A 57 1.26 -9.84 4.78
CA PHE A 57 0.69 -8.62 4.18
C PHE A 57 1.36 -7.30 4.57
N LEU A 58 2.65 -7.30 4.89
CA LEU A 58 3.30 -6.09 5.39
C LEU A 58 2.60 -5.53 6.64
N ARG A 59 2.04 -6.39 7.51
CA ARG A 59 1.31 -5.98 8.71
C ARG A 59 2.05 -4.92 9.53
N ARG A 60 3.38 -5.04 9.66
CA ARG A 60 4.21 -4.02 10.33
C ARG A 60 4.22 -2.68 9.58
N HIS A 61 4.31 -2.73 8.25
CA HIS A 61 4.26 -1.54 7.41
C HIS A 61 2.94 -0.79 7.53
N PHE A 62 1.83 -1.54 7.48
CA PHE A 62 0.51 -0.96 7.57
C PHE A 62 0.15 -0.48 8.97
N ALA A 63 0.66 -1.15 10.01
CA ALA A 63 0.57 -0.67 11.39
C ALA A 63 1.34 0.64 11.56
N LEU A 64 2.59 0.71 11.08
CA LEU A 64 3.38 1.95 11.12
C LEU A 64 2.68 3.08 10.33
N GLN A 65 2.19 2.81 9.12
CA GLN A 65 1.46 3.81 8.32
C GLN A 65 0.22 4.31 9.06
N GLY A 66 -0.53 3.42 9.72
CA GLY A 66 -1.70 3.78 10.53
C GLY A 66 -1.35 4.60 11.77
N ASP A 67 -0.29 4.21 12.49
CA ASP A 67 0.17 4.93 13.67
C ASP A 67 0.72 6.32 13.31
N LEU A 68 1.46 6.43 12.20
CA LEU A 68 1.91 7.72 11.66
C LEU A 68 0.72 8.60 11.23
N ALA A 69 -0.28 8.01 10.58
CA ALA A 69 -1.50 8.73 10.19
C ALA A 69 -2.27 9.23 11.42
N ALA A 70 -2.37 8.42 12.48
CA ALA A 70 -2.99 8.80 13.75
C ALA A 70 -2.20 9.92 14.45
N VAL A 71 -0.87 9.82 14.49
CA VAL A 71 0.01 10.85 15.05
C VAL A 71 0.01 12.12 14.22
N LEU A 72 -0.26 12.10 12.91
CA LEU A 72 -0.30 13.30 12.08
C LEU A 72 -1.71 13.83 11.84
N GLY A 73 -2.75 13.07 12.20
CA GLY A 73 -4.15 13.41 12.01
C GLY A 73 -4.59 13.49 10.55
N ARG A 74 -3.89 12.79 9.65
CA ARG A 74 -4.06 12.85 8.19
C ARG A 74 -3.58 11.57 7.51
N GLU A 75 -3.93 11.40 6.24
CA GLU A 75 -3.41 10.28 5.46
C GLU A 75 -1.88 10.38 5.29
N VAL A 76 -1.25 9.22 5.39
CA VAL A 76 0.20 9.06 5.25
C VAL A 76 0.41 8.01 4.17
N ASP A 77 1.18 8.33 3.14
CA ASP A 77 1.72 7.34 2.21
C ASP A 77 3.10 6.90 2.68
N LEU A 78 3.34 5.60 2.67
CA LEU A 78 4.57 5.01 3.19
C LEU A 78 5.13 4.07 2.14
N VAL A 79 6.24 4.46 1.53
CA VAL A 79 6.91 3.70 0.47
C VAL A 79 8.20 3.09 1.00
N MET A 80 8.54 1.90 0.52
CA MET A 80 9.78 1.19 0.91
C MET A 80 10.93 1.42 -0.06
N ALA A 81 10.63 1.84 -1.28
CA ALA A 81 11.62 2.17 -2.28
C ALA A 81 11.09 3.25 -3.23
N LEU A 82 12.04 3.99 -3.82
CA LEU A 82 11.71 4.97 -4.84
C LEU A 82 11.70 4.30 -6.22
N PRO A 83 10.88 4.81 -7.17
CA PRO A 83 10.86 4.30 -8.53
C PRO A 83 12.25 4.34 -9.18
N ASP A 84 12.59 3.33 -9.98
CA ASP A 84 13.89 3.18 -10.62
C ASP A 84 14.05 4.12 -11.84
N ASN A 85 12.97 4.79 -12.22
CA ASN A 85 12.99 5.89 -13.16
C ASN A 85 13.89 7.03 -12.66
N LYS A 86 15.05 7.18 -13.31
CA LYS A 86 16.09 8.18 -13.00
C LYS A 86 15.57 9.62 -12.87
N TYR A 87 14.51 10.00 -13.59
CA TYR A 87 13.96 11.36 -13.54
C TYR A 87 13.05 11.56 -12.32
N LEU A 88 12.21 10.58 -12.00
CA LEU A 88 11.36 10.59 -10.81
C LEU A 88 12.22 10.49 -9.55
N ARG A 89 13.19 9.58 -9.53
CA ARG A 89 14.14 9.43 -8.42
C ARG A 89 14.95 10.70 -8.17
N ALA A 90 15.40 11.39 -9.22
CA ALA A 90 16.08 12.68 -9.08
C ALA A 90 15.16 13.76 -8.50
N SER A 91 13.89 13.80 -8.90
CA SER A 91 12.90 14.74 -8.39
C SER A 91 12.57 14.48 -6.91
N VAL A 92 12.39 13.21 -6.51
CA VAL A 92 12.12 12.83 -5.12
C VAL A 92 13.33 13.08 -4.23
N ASN A 93 14.53 12.72 -4.70
CA ASN A 93 15.77 12.95 -3.95
C ASN A 93 16.07 14.44 -3.69
N GLN A 94 15.59 15.35 -4.57
CA GLN A 94 15.73 16.78 -4.37
C GLN A 94 14.86 17.35 -3.24
N CYS A 95 13.87 16.57 -2.76
CA CYS A 95 12.91 16.98 -1.74
C CYS A 95 12.79 15.93 -0.61
N ARG A 96 13.91 15.42 -0.08
CA ARG A 96 13.92 14.47 1.06
C ARG A 96 14.46 15.13 2.31
N GLU A 97 13.83 14.85 3.44
CA GLU A 97 14.34 15.24 4.75
C GLU A 97 14.25 14.09 5.74
N VAL A 98 15.35 13.85 6.45
CA VAL A 98 15.43 12.78 7.45
C VAL A 98 14.63 13.17 8.68
N VAL A 99 13.56 12.42 8.92
CA VAL A 99 12.74 12.58 10.12
C VAL A 99 13.33 11.74 11.24
N TYR A 100 13.74 10.51 10.93
CA TYR A 100 14.33 9.58 11.89
C TYR A 100 15.47 8.78 11.26
N ASP A 101 16.55 8.61 12.01
CA ASP A 101 17.68 7.72 11.68
C ASP A 101 18.22 7.10 12.96
N ALA A 102 18.22 5.76 13.02
CA ALA A 102 18.71 5.02 14.18
C ALA A 102 20.22 5.19 14.43
N ARG A 103 20.98 5.72 13.46
CA ARG A 103 22.46 5.85 13.51
C ARG A 103 22.97 7.25 13.92
N GLY A 104 22.09 8.21 14.20
CA GLY A 104 22.47 9.59 14.58
C GLY A 104 22.71 10.49 13.37
N VAL A 105 22.15 11.70 13.41
CA VAL A 105 21.96 12.59 12.25
C VAL A 105 23.23 13.37 11.88
N GLU A 106 23.73 13.22 10.64
CA GLU A 106 24.40 14.29 9.91
C GLU A 106 23.45 14.84 8.83
N SER A 107 23.16 16.13 8.89
CA SER A 107 22.26 16.86 7.97
C SER A 107 23.04 17.45 6.80
N ASP A 108 22.63 17.15 5.56
CA ASP A 108 23.17 17.73 4.31
C ASP A 108 22.16 18.78 3.75
N PRO A 109 22.55 20.03 3.40
CA PRO A 109 21.59 21.08 3.09
C PRO A 109 21.41 21.35 1.58
N GLY A 110 20.13 21.36 1.13
CA GLY A 110 19.62 22.38 0.20
C GLY A 110 18.85 21.91 -1.05
N CYS A 111 17.62 22.41 -1.27
CA CYS A 111 17.13 23.04 -2.52
C CYS A 111 15.66 23.56 -2.40
N GLN A 112 15.24 24.49 -3.27
CA GLN A 112 13.96 25.26 -3.30
C GLN A 112 13.03 24.92 -4.51
N PRO A 113 11.74 25.34 -4.57
CA PRO A 113 10.68 24.70 -5.39
C PRO A 113 10.22 25.42 -6.68
N GLY A 114 9.40 24.72 -7.50
CA GLY A 114 8.66 25.18 -8.70
C GLY A 114 7.29 24.45 -8.88
N PRO A 115 6.37 24.92 -9.76
CA PRO A 115 4.91 24.93 -9.51
C PRO A 115 4.06 23.75 -10.02
N THR A 116 2.85 23.62 -9.44
CA THR A 116 1.86 22.50 -9.41
C THR A 116 0.61 22.68 -10.31
N ALA A 117 -0.08 21.55 -10.59
CA ALA A 117 -1.49 21.51 -11.04
C ALA A 117 -2.21 20.25 -10.49
N ALA A 118 -3.48 20.41 -10.07
CA ALA A 118 -4.32 19.47 -9.30
C ALA A 118 -5.44 18.82 -10.14
N SER A 119 -6.11 17.77 -9.61
CA SER A 119 -7.39 17.24 -10.16
C SER A 119 -8.34 16.65 -9.10
N ASP A 120 -9.62 17.04 -9.21
CA ASP A 120 -10.84 16.61 -8.49
C ASP A 120 -11.48 15.31 -9.08
N VAL A 121 -12.20 14.51 -8.27
CA VAL A 121 -13.22 13.54 -8.76
C VAL A 121 -14.43 13.37 -7.81
N SER A 122 -15.64 13.37 -8.41
CA SER A 122 -17.00 13.22 -7.82
C SER A 122 -17.52 11.75 -7.73
N PRO A 123 -18.59 11.43 -6.96
CA PRO A 123 -18.97 10.05 -6.58
C PRO A 123 -19.95 9.35 -7.55
N CYS A 124 -19.88 8.01 -7.64
CA CYS A 124 -20.59 7.15 -8.59
C CYS A 124 -21.61 6.19 -7.91
N MET A 125 -22.66 5.81 -8.65
CA MET A 125 -23.79 4.94 -8.29
C MET A 125 -23.42 3.65 -7.53
N LYS A 126 -24.19 3.31 -6.49
CA LYS A 126 -24.06 2.04 -5.74
C LYS A 126 -24.25 0.85 -6.69
N ARG A 127 -23.21 0.03 -6.87
CA ARG A 127 -23.28 -1.21 -7.67
C ARG A 127 -23.72 -2.39 -6.79
N ASP A 128 -24.35 -3.38 -7.40
CA ASP A 128 -24.73 -4.63 -6.73
C ASP A 128 -23.48 -5.33 -6.13
N PRO A 129 -23.48 -5.71 -4.84
CA PRO A 129 -22.35 -6.34 -4.18
C PRO A 129 -21.86 -7.62 -4.85
N ARG A 130 -22.75 -8.35 -5.54
CA ARG A 130 -22.39 -9.58 -6.26
C ARG A 130 -21.34 -9.34 -7.33
N VAL A 131 -21.36 -8.18 -7.97
CA VAL A 131 -20.37 -7.82 -9.00
C VAL A 131 -18.97 -7.80 -8.42
N TYR A 132 -18.79 -7.21 -7.23
CA TYR A 132 -17.50 -7.16 -6.55
C TYR A 132 -17.04 -8.54 -6.08
N LEU A 133 -17.95 -9.32 -5.50
CA LEU A 133 -17.66 -10.69 -5.05
C LEU A 133 -17.26 -11.61 -6.21
N GLU A 134 -17.96 -11.54 -7.35
CA GLU A 134 -17.64 -12.30 -8.57
C GLU A 134 -16.30 -11.89 -9.18
N GLU A 135 -16.00 -10.59 -9.18
CA GLU A 135 -14.73 -10.07 -9.70
C GLU A 135 -13.55 -10.51 -8.84
N ALA A 136 -13.69 -10.42 -7.50
CA ALA A 136 -12.71 -10.92 -6.55
C ALA A 136 -12.51 -12.44 -6.68
N GLN A 137 -13.60 -13.22 -6.80
CA GLN A 137 -13.54 -14.66 -7.06
C GLN A 137 -12.75 -15.00 -8.33
N ARG A 138 -13.07 -14.32 -9.42
CA ARG A 138 -12.46 -14.56 -10.73
C ARG A 138 -10.97 -14.23 -10.71
N ALA A 139 -10.59 -13.12 -10.09
CA ALA A 139 -9.19 -12.71 -9.96
C ALA A 139 -8.39 -13.71 -9.11
N ALA A 140 -8.91 -14.08 -7.93
CA ALA A 140 -8.26 -15.08 -7.07
C ALA A 140 -8.14 -16.45 -7.75
N GLY A 141 -9.17 -16.89 -8.47
CA GLY A 141 -9.14 -18.13 -9.24
C GLY A 141 -8.05 -18.13 -10.30
N LYS A 142 -7.94 -17.07 -11.09
CA LYS A 142 -6.86 -16.93 -12.10
C LYS A 142 -5.48 -16.98 -11.50
N ILE A 143 -5.26 -16.32 -10.35
CA ILE A 143 -3.96 -16.37 -9.66
C ILE A 143 -3.62 -17.82 -9.30
N MET A 144 -4.57 -18.54 -8.69
CA MET A 144 -4.39 -19.95 -8.32
C MET A 144 -4.08 -20.82 -9.54
N ASP A 145 -4.77 -20.61 -10.67
CA ASP A 145 -4.53 -21.34 -11.90
C ASP A 145 -3.14 -21.02 -12.50
N TYR A 146 -2.67 -19.78 -12.39
CA TYR A 146 -1.36 -19.36 -12.93
C TYR A 146 -0.19 -19.95 -12.15
N VAL A 147 -0.34 -20.13 -10.84
CA VAL A 147 0.72 -20.63 -9.96
C VAL A 147 0.63 -22.14 -9.71
N GLU A 148 -0.37 -22.82 -10.30
CA GLU A 148 -0.56 -24.26 -10.13
C GLU A 148 0.67 -25.03 -10.64
N GLY A 149 1.29 -25.81 -9.75
CA GLY A 149 2.48 -26.61 -10.07
C GLY A 149 3.76 -25.79 -10.28
N ILE A 150 3.73 -24.48 -10.04
CA ILE A 150 4.90 -23.61 -10.05
C ILE A 150 5.46 -23.51 -8.62
N ASP A 151 6.78 -23.53 -8.49
CA ASP A 151 7.47 -23.24 -7.23
C ASP A 151 7.99 -21.79 -7.21
N LEU A 152 8.56 -21.37 -6.08
CA LEU A 152 9.05 -19.99 -5.94
C LEU A 152 10.10 -19.67 -7.02
N ASP A 153 11.04 -20.56 -7.27
CA ASP A 153 12.11 -20.34 -8.26
C ASP A 153 11.53 -20.18 -9.68
N GLY A 154 10.54 -21.01 -10.05
CA GLY A 154 9.83 -20.90 -11.32
C GLY A 154 9.03 -19.59 -11.45
N PHE A 155 8.48 -19.09 -10.35
CA PHE A 155 7.81 -17.79 -10.31
C PHE A 155 8.79 -16.63 -10.46
N LEU A 156 9.90 -16.65 -9.72
CA LEU A 156 10.96 -15.64 -9.76
C LEU A 156 11.65 -15.57 -11.13
N ALA A 157 11.71 -16.69 -11.85
CA ALA A 157 12.31 -16.76 -13.18
C ALA A 157 11.42 -16.21 -14.31
N SER A 158 10.15 -15.87 -14.05
CA SER A 158 9.18 -15.50 -15.08
C SER A 158 8.53 -14.14 -14.82
N ASP A 159 9.10 -13.10 -15.44
CA ASP A 159 8.53 -11.75 -15.42
C ASP A 159 7.07 -11.74 -15.88
N LEU A 160 6.73 -12.53 -16.90
CA LEU A 160 5.36 -12.62 -17.39
C LEU A 160 4.40 -13.13 -16.33
N LEU A 161 4.81 -14.15 -15.58
CA LEU A 161 3.99 -14.74 -14.52
C LEU A 161 3.85 -13.76 -13.35
N GLN A 162 4.93 -13.09 -12.96
CA GLN A 162 4.91 -12.03 -11.95
C GLN A 162 3.91 -10.93 -12.33
N ARG A 163 4.02 -10.39 -13.56
CA ARG A 163 3.11 -9.34 -14.05
C ARG A 163 1.66 -9.80 -14.16
N ALA A 164 1.43 -11.05 -14.54
CA ALA A 164 0.09 -11.62 -14.60
C ALA A 164 -0.55 -11.72 -13.20
N VAL A 165 0.21 -12.17 -12.20
CA VAL A 165 -0.25 -12.28 -10.81
C VAL A 165 -0.45 -10.89 -10.20
N GLU A 166 0.49 -9.97 -10.36
CA GLU A 166 0.34 -8.56 -9.94
C GLU A 166 -0.94 -7.95 -10.49
N ARG A 167 -1.20 -8.11 -11.79
CA ARG A 167 -2.40 -7.56 -12.43
C ARG A 167 -3.68 -8.12 -11.81
N GLN A 168 -3.71 -9.41 -11.49
CA GLN A 168 -4.88 -10.01 -10.84
C GLN A 168 -5.01 -9.57 -9.38
N LEU A 169 -3.90 -9.40 -8.64
CA LEU A 169 -3.92 -8.86 -7.27
C LEU A 169 -4.44 -7.42 -7.24
N THR A 170 -4.07 -6.59 -8.22
CA THR A 170 -4.66 -5.26 -8.40
C THR A 170 -6.17 -5.33 -8.62
N THR A 171 -6.65 -6.20 -9.53
CA THR A 171 -8.10 -6.38 -9.74
C THR A 171 -8.78 -6.86 -8.46
N PHE A 172 -8.16 -7.81 -7.77
CA PHE A 172 -8.70 -8.37 -6.53
C PHE A 172 -8.86 -7.29 -5.45
N GLY A 173 -7.81 -6.51 -5.19
CA GLY A 173 -7.87 -5.42 -4.21
C GLY A 173 -8.88 -4.33 -4.59
N ALA A 174 -8.97 -3.96 -5.87
CA ALA A 174 -9.97 -2.99 -6.34
C ALA A 174 -11.41 -3.50 -6.17
N ALA A 175 -11.66 -4.78 -6.42
CA ALA A 175 -12.96 -5.40 -6.22
C ALA A 175 -13.35 -5.40 -4.74
N LEU A 176 -12.42 -5.75 -3.84
CA LEU A 176 -12.66 -5.71 -2.40
C LEU A 176 -12.88 -4.29 -1.87
N ALA A 177 -12.18 -3.29 -2.40
CA ALA A 177 -12.40 -1.89 -2.05
C ALA A 177 -13.81 -1.44 -2.44
N GLY A 178 -14.25 -1.82 -3.65
CA GLY A 178 -15.61 -1.59 -4.09
C GLY A 178 -16.65 -2.28 -3.20
N LEU A 179 -16.37 -3.50 -2.73
CA LEU A 179 -17.24 -4.20 -1.78
C LEU A 179 -17.32 -3.48 -0.44
N GLU A 180 -16.18 -3.04 0.12
CA GLU A 180 -16.10 -2.30 1.39
C GLU A 180 -16.88 -0.98 1.33
N GLU A 181 -16.76 -0.23 0.24
CA GLU A 181 -17.47 1.04 0.05
C GLU A 181 -19.00 0.84 -0.11
N ASN A 182 -19.42 -0.22 -0.81
CA ASN A 182 -20.81 -0.38 -1.21
C ASN A 182 -21.62 -1.32 -0.30
N SER A 183 -20.96 -2.22 0.43
CA SER A 183 -21.60 -3.20 1.32
C SER A 183 -20.66 -3.58 2.48
N PRO A 184 -20.42 -2.65 3.43
CA PRO A 184 -19.53 -2.87 4.57
C PRO A 184 -19.85 -4.15 5.36
N GLU A 185 -21.14 -4.49 5.50
CA GLU A 185 -21.59 -5.67 6.26
C GLU A 185 -21.12 -6.99 5.63
N LEU A 186 -20.96 -7.03 4.30
CA LEU A 186 -20.41 -8.18 3.60
C LEU A 186 -18.88 -8.17 3.62
N ALA A 187 -18.27 -6.98 3.58
CA ALA A 187 -16.83 -6.80 3.64
C ALA A 187 -16.24 -7.31 4.97
N GLU A 188 -16.92 -7.06 6.11
CA GLU A 188 -16.51 -7.55 7.44
C GLU A 188 -16.37 -9.08 7.51
N ARG A 189 -17.03 -9.81 6.62
CA ARG A 189 -16.99 -11.27 6.58
C ARG A 189 -15.76 -11.81 5.86
N ILE A 190 -15.08 -10.97 5.08
CA ILE A 190 -13.93 -11.38 4.26
C ILE A 190 -12.66 -11.23 5.11
N PRO A 191 -11.92 -12.31 5.39
CA PRO A 191 -10.69 -12.23 6.19
C PRO A 191 -9.65 -11.40 5.44
N ASP A 192 -8.83 -10.63 6.17
CA ASP A 192 -7.71 -9.84 5.62
C ASP A 192 -8.11 -8.92 4.44
N LEU A 193 -9.36 -8.43 4.43
CA LEU A 193 -9.87 -7.61 3.32
C LEU A 193 -9.07 -6.31 3.18
N THR A 194 -8.89 -5.59 4.28
CA THR A 194 -8.18 -4.30 4.29
C THR A 194 -6.77 -4.44 3.76
N GLU A 195 -6.07 -5.51 4.14
CA GLU A 195 -4.74 -5.86 3.69
C GLU A 195 -4.70 -6.14 2.18
N SER A 196 -5.67 -6.90 1.67
CA SER A 196 -5.80 -7.19 0.23
C SER A 196 -6.13 -5.94 -0.60
N VAL A 197 -6.98 -5.05 -0.08
CA VAL A 197 -7.26 -3.73 -0.70
C VAL A 197 -5.98 -2.89 -0.78
N ARG A 198 -5.27 -2.76 0.34
CA ARG A 198 -4.03 -1.98 0.40
C ARG A 198 -2.95 -2.57 -0.51
N CYS A 199 -2.82 -3.89 -0.57
CA CYS A 199 -1.91 -4.56 -1.50
C CYS A 199 -2.25 -4.25 -2.97
N GLY A 200 -3.52 -4.32 -3.36
CA GLY A 200 -3.94 -3.98 -4.72
C GLY A 200 -3.68 -2.53 -5.09
N ASN A 201 -3.89 -1.59 -4.17
CA ASN A 201 -3.60 -0.17 -4.37
C ASN A 201 -2.09 0.12 -4.45
N LEU A 202 -1.29 -0.58 -3.62
CA LEU A 202 0.17 -0.46 -3.64
C LEU A 202 0.74 -0.85 -5.02
N LEU A 203 0.25 -1.96 -5.59
CA LEU A 203 0.65 -2.44 -6.92
C LEU A 203 0.36 -1.45 -8.07
N VAL A 204 -0.58 -0.52 -7.89
CA VAL A 204 -0.90 0.52 -8.87
C VAL A 204 -0.03 1.76 -8.68
N ARG A 205 0.32 2.10 -7.45
CA ARG A 205 1.06 3.33 -7.09
C ARG A 205 2.57 3.15 -7.20
N GLU A 206 3.11 2.04 -6.70
CA GLU A 206 4.54 1.72 -6.77
C GLU A 206 4.87 1.04 -8.10
N TYR A 207 5.22 1.83 -9.11
CA TYR A 207 5.60 1.32 -10.44
C TYR A 207 6.91 0.51 -10.49
N ASP A 208 7.61 0.21 -9.38
CA ASP A 208 8.98 -0.36 -9.49
C ASP A 208 9.53 -1.20 -8.32
N SER A 209 8.79 -1.52 -7.25
CA SER A 209 9.42 -2.16 -6.07
C SER A 209 8.61 -3.21 -5.32
N THR A 210 7.69 -3.92 -5.99
CA THR A 210 7.04 -5.04 -5.33
C THR A 210 7.95 -6.26 -5.34
N ASP A 211 8.38 -6.68 -4.15
CA ASP A 211 9.16 -7.89 -3.91
C ASP A 211 8.38 -9.13 -4.40
N PRO A 212 8.84 -9.82 -5.46
CA PRO A 212 8.13 -10.96 -6.04
C PRO A 212 7.95 -12.12 -5.05
N GLU A 213 8.86 -12.30 -4.08
CA GLU A 213 8.70 -13.33 -3.05
C GLU A 213 7.50 -13.04 -2.14
N ARG A 214 7.19 -11.77 -1.91
CA ARG A 214 6.02 -11.34 -1.14
C ARG A 214 4.73 -11.56 -1.91
N ILE A 215 4.73 -11.24 -3.21
CA ILE A 215 3.61 -11.52 -4.12
C ILE A 215 3.30 -13.02 -4.10
N TRP A 216 4.33 -13.85 -4.20
CA TRP A 216 4.21 -15.30 -4.14
C TRP A 216 3.58 -15.79 -2.83
N LYS A 217 4.04 -15.26 -1.69
CA LYS A 217 3.51 -15.61 -0.38
C LYS A 217 2.02 -15.25 -0.24
N VAL A 218 1.62 -14.07 -0.71
CA VAL A 218 0.20 -13.65 -0.72
C VAL A 218 -0.64 -14.59 -1.59
N ALA A 219 -0.15 -14.90 -2.79
CA ALA A 219 -0.84 -15.76 -3.74
C ALA A 219 -1.12 -17.16 -3.19
N LEU A 220 -0.16 -17.75 -2.46
CA LEU A 220 -0.28 -19.12 -1.96
C LEU A 220 -0.87 -19.26 -0.56
N GLN A 221 -0.64 -18.30 0.33
CA GLN A 221 -0.98 -18.49 1.75
C GLN A 221 -2.33 -17.91 2.14
N VAL A 222 -2.85 -16.91 1.42
CA VAL A 222 -4.05 -16.19 1.86
C VAL A 222 -5.21 -16.24 0.88
N LEU A 223 -4.92 -16.11 -0.42
CA LEU A 223 -5.97 -16.18 -1.44
C LEU A 223 -6.83 -17.45 -1.37
N PRO A 224 -6.32 -18.65 -1.04
CA PRO A 224 -7.17 -19.84 -0.97
C PRO A 224 -8.31 -19.72 0.04
N GLU A 225 -8.03 -19.17 1.23
CA GLU A 225 -9.01 -19.02 2.29
C GLU A 225 -9.97 -17.86 1.99
N GLN A 226 -9.46 -16.71 1.54
CA GLN A 226 -10.29 -15.59 1.09
C GLN A 226 -11.25 -16.02 -0.04
N ARG A 227 -10.75 -16.79 -1.02
CA ARG A 227 -11.57 -17.33 -2.11
C ARG A 227 -12.64 -18.28 -1.58
N ARG A 228 -12.34 -19.14 -0.60
CA ARG A 228 -13.35 -20.01 -0.01
C ARG A 228 -14.49 -19.21 0.63
N VAL A 229 -14.14 -18.16 1.40
CA VAL A 229 -15.12 -17.31 2.08
C VAL A 229 -15.95 -16.49 1.09
N LEU A 230 -15.30 -15.82 0.13
CA LEU A 230 -15.97 -15.06 -0.93
C LEU A 230 -17.01 -15.91 -1.67
N LEU A 231 -16.72 -17.20 -1.91
CA LEU A 231 -17.64 -18.12 -2.61
C LEU A 231 -18.85 -18.46 -1.74
N SER A 232 -18.64 -18.63 -0.42
CA SER A 232 -19.72 -18.83 0.54
C SER A 232 -20.67 -17.65 0.55
N VAL A 233 -20.13 -16.43 0.68
CA VAL A 233 -20.91 -15.18 0.71
C VAL A 233 -21.71 -15.02 -0.59
N LEU A 234 -21.06 -15.21 -1.75
CA LEU A 234 -21.74 -15.12 -3.04
C LEU A 234 -22.86 -16.17 -3.18
N SER A 235 -22.63 -17.39 -2.71
CA SER A 235 -23.62 -18.48 -2.76
C SER A 235 -24.81 -18.24 -1.82
N GLU A 236 -24.62 -17.51 -0.72
CA GLU A 236 -25.72 -17.08 0.16
C GLU A 236 -26.59 -16.01 -0.51
N LEU A 237 -25.96 -14.96 -1.07
CA LEU A 237 -26.69 -13.90 -1.77
C LEU A 237 -27.51 -14.44 -2.96
N ASN A 238 -26.96 -15.40 -3.70
CA ASN A 238 -27.66 -16.02 -4.82
C ASN A 238 -28.84 -16.94 -4.40
N ARG A 239 -28.97 -17.26 -3.11
CA ARG A 239 -30.09 -18.06 -2.57
C ARG A 239 -31.22 -17.20 -1.98
N GLU A 240 -30.98 -15.92 -1.78
CA GLU A 240 -31.94 -14.97 -1.18
C GLU A 240 -32.82 -14.27 -2.23
N ASP A 241 -32.52 -14.44 -3.52
CA ASP A 241 -33.32 -14.03 -4.70
C ASP A 241 -34.27 -15.15 -5.18
#